data_AF-A0A4S8MJL7-F1
#
_entry.id   AF-A0A4S8MJL7-F1
#
_cell.length_a   1.000
_cell.length_b   1.000
_cell.length_c   1.000
_cell.angle_alpha   90.00
_cell.angle_beta   90.00
_cell.angle_gamma   90.00
#
_symmetry.space_group_name_H-M   'P 1'
#
loop_
_entity.id
_entity.type
_entity.pdbx_description
1 polymer ?
#
loop_
_entity_poly.entity_id
_entity_poly.type
_entity_poly.pdbx_seq_one_letter_code
_entity_poly.pdbx_strand_id
1 'polypeptide(L)'
;MTSNGLPLNDDIVDRILTFLTSFSTLRSAILTSKSFYKVFQTRPKSILRAVSFNVVGPALPQALRVVRYNPPDDDSKETTYDDLPQPELEDDHEAPITPKESAELMEIEETARGLEDLFSLRHKNCRFTASQLSPLESHRFCRAVYRIMLYSRVFAWNRYLDFVERIELEEIDSGEIAVAMERTQAARTEFLSQFSTRELCEILCVSMFLTEVLQAAVNDLDEPPTLDDSEFLLAFGPADILQKFRRPRSNGYIFQLIAEDGGIHLFCAGFLSNAIGSLLTKRGVKVPSRNDREWWSSILDTIDGEHDTCDQCNQKTGLDLLGPSTYEYFSKCSAELHVSNLPNLLINGLPINHDDYRIYLLNWLEREPVPFDEVFQWIHQGHKLAEFDGWKEEDWLCEDCIIHILGEHLHLWLQDLNQSPFNI
;
A
#
# COMPACT_ATOMS: atom_id res chain seq x y z
N MET A 1 -28.33 -9.39 50.24
CA MET A 1 -27.26 -9.84 49.33
C MET A 1 -27.27 -8.92 48.14
N THR A 2 -26.54 -7.82 48.24
CA THR A 2 -26.45 -6.78 47.22
C THR A 2 -25.55 -7.29 46.09
N SER A 3 -26.19 -7.50 44.94
CA SER A 3 -25.59 -7.64 43.61
C SER A 3 -24.23 -6.92 43.50
N ASN A 4 -23.16 -7.66 43.20
CA ASN A 4 -21.85 -7.13 42.81
C ASN A 4 -21.87 -6.50 41.39
N GLY A 5 -22.97 -5.84 41.02
CA GLY A 5 -23.14 -5.18 39.72
C GLY A 5 -22.77 -3.71 39.82
N LEU A 6 -22.11 -3.18 38.78
CA LEU A 6 -22.09 -1.74 38.56
C LEU A 6 -23.54 -1.23 38.57
N PRO A 7 -23.85 -0.08 39.20
CA PRO A 7 -25.18 0.50 39.21
C PRO A 7 -25.50 1.18 37.86
N LEU A 8 -25.11 0.57 36.75
CA LEU A 8 -25.38 1.04 35.39
C LEU A 8 -26.43 0.14 34.76
N ASN A 9 -27.35 0.76 34.03
CA ASN A 9 -28.32 0.05 33.22
C ASN A 9 -27.59 -0.73 32.10
N ASP A 10 -28.04 -1.96 31.81
CA ASP A 10 -27.47 -2.82 30.76
C ASP A 10 -27.42 -2.11 29.39
N ASP A 11 -28.37 -1.22 29.07
CA ASP A 11 -28.38 -0.44 27.83
C ASP A 11 -27.27 0.62 27.78
N ILE A 12 -26.87 1.18 28.93
CA ILE A 12 -25.74 2.11 29.01
C ILE A 12 -24.43 1.34 28.77
N VAL A 13 -24.30 0.16 29.37
CA VAL A 13 -23.13 -0.70 29.18
C VAL A 13 -23.04 -1.16 27.73
N ASP A 14 -24.15 -1.57 27.12
CA ASP A 14 -24.23 -1.92 25.70
C ASP A 14 -23.75 -0.77 24.82
N ARG A 15 -24.25 0.45 25.08
CA ARG A 15 -23.82 1.66 24.36
C ARG A 15 -22.32 1.92 24.50
N ILE A 16 -21.76 1.80 25.70
CA ILE A 16 -20.31 1.94 25.94
C ILE A 16 -19.54 0.91 25.12
N LEU A 17 -19.94 -0.36 25.15
CA LEU A 17 -19.27 -1.43 24.41
C LEU A 17 -19.33 -1.21 22.89
N THR A 18 -20.42 -0.66 22.35
CA THR A 18 -20.56 -0.36 20.91
C THR A 18 -19.69 0.79 20.42
N PHE A 19 -19.17 1.64 21.31
CA PHE A 19 -18.30 2.77 20.98
C PHE A 19 -16.80 2.47 21.13
N LEU A 20 -16.43 1.24 21.50
CA LEU A 20 -15.03 0.88 21.60
C LEU A 20 -14.40 0.85 20.19
N THR A 21 -13.20 1.42 20.09
CA THR A 21 -12.48 1.65 18.82
C THR A 21 -11.66 0.45 18.37
N SER A 22 -11.54 -0.60 19.18
CA SER A 22 -10.80 -1.82 18.81
C SER A 22 -11.28 -3.07 19.55
N PHE A 23 -11.00 -4.24 18.98
CA PHE A 23 -11.27 -5.52 19.64
C PHE A 23 -10.43 -5.73 20.91
N SER A 24 -9.23 -5.16 21.00
CA SER A 24 -8.37 -5.25 22.19
C SER A 24 -8.96 -4.45 23.36
N THR A 25 -9.53 -3.27 23.08
CA THR A 25 -10.28 -2.47 24.05
C THR A 25 -11.56 -3.19 24.48
N LEU A 26 -12.30 -3.79 23.54
CA LEU A 26 -13.48 -4.61 23.85
C LEU A 26 -13.14 -5.77 24.78
N ARG A 27 -12.09 -6.54 24.45
CA ARG A 27 -11.62 -7.66 25.26
C ARG A 27 -11.23 -7.20 26.67
N SER A 28 -10.48 -6.11 26.79
CA SER A 28 -10.10 -5.55 28.09
C SER A 28 -11.32 -5.14 28.90
N ALA A 29 -12.30 -4.47 28.28
CA ALA A 29 -13.51 -4.01 28.94
C ALA A 29 -14.37 -5.17 29.49
N ILE A 30 -14.59 -6.22 28.70
CA ILE A 30 -15.38 -7.38 29.14
C ILE A 30 -14.66 -8.22 30.20
N LEU A 31 -13.33 -8.26 30.20
CA LEU A 31 -12.55 -8.99 31.22
C LEU A 31 -12.46 -8.22 32.55
N THR A 32 -12.64 -6.90 32.53
CA THR A 32 -12.52 -6.06 33.74
C THR A 32 -13.77 -6.13 34.62
N SER A 33 -14.95 -6.39 34.07
CA SER A 33 -16.22 -6.36 34.82
C SER A 33 -17.18 -7.47 34.41
N LYS A 34 -17.70 -8.21 35.41
CA LYS A 34 -18.77 -9.22 35.20
C LYS A 34 -20.04 -8.61 34.59
N SER A 35 -20.33 -7.35 34.90
CA SER A 35 -21.48 -6.63 34.33
C SER A 35 -21.31 -6.43 32.82
N PHE A 36 -20.11 -6.01 32.40
CA PHE A 36 -19.78 -5.80 30.98
C PHE A 36 -19.79 -7.12 30.23
N TYR A 37 -19.20 -8.17 30.82
CA TYR A 37 -19.23 -9.51 30.24
C TYR A 37 -20.66 -10.04 30.06
N LYS A 38 -21.55 -9.86 31.05
CA LYS A 38 -22.96 -10.29 30.97
C LYS A 38 -23.70 -9.59 29.82
N VAL A 39 -23.53 -8.28 29.68
CA VAL A 39 -24.14 -7.51 28.58
C VAL A 39 -23.59 -7.97 27.23
N PHE A 40 -22.27 -8.16 27.13
CA PHE A 40 -21.64 -8.72 25.94
C PHE A 40 -22.19 -10.10 25.57
N GLN A 41 -22.34 -11.02 26.53
CA GLN A 41 -22.94 -12.33 26.30
C GLN A 41 -24.39 -12.26 25.81
N THR A 42 -25.12 -11.22 26.21
CA THR A 42 -26.53 -11.03 25.83
C THR A 42 -26.67 -10.45 24.43
N ARG A 43 -25.75 -9.58 23.99
CA ARG A 43 -25.80 -8.87 22.70
C ARG A 43 -24.49 -8.95 21.88
N PRO A 44 -23.85 -10.13 21.74
CA PRO A 44 -22.50 -10.21 21.16
C PRO A 44 -22.48 -9.77 19.70
N LYS A 45 -23.52 -10.11 18.92
CA LYS A 45 -23.63 -9.75 17.50
C LYS A 45 -23.62 -8.24 17.28
N SER A 46 -24.47 -7.51 18.00
CA SER A 46 -24.59 -6.05 17.87
C SER A 46 -23.30 -5.35 18.30
N ILE A 47 -22.72 -5.77 19.43
CA ILE A 47 -21.49 -5.18 19.96
C ILE A 47 -20.31 -5.46 19.03
N LEU A 48 -20.10 -6.70 18.61
CA LEU A 48 -19.01 -7.05 17.69
C LEU A 48 -19.14 -6.30 16.37
N ARG A 49 -20.34 -6.23 15.79
CA ARG A 49 -20.55 -5.51 14.53
C ARG A 49 -20.30 -4.01 14.66
N ALA A 50 -20.69 -3.39 15.77
CA ALA A 50 -20.41 -1.98 16.04
C ALA A 50 -18.90 -1.73 16.24
N VAL A 51 -18.20 -2.59 16.97
CA VAL A 51 -16.73 -2.50 17.14
C VAL A 51 -16.02 -2.73 15.81
N SER A 52 -16.43 -3.72 15.01
CA SER A 52 -15.91 -3.91 13.65
C SER A 52 -16.09 -2.66 12.79
N PHE A 53 -17.26 -2.02 12.84
CA PHE A 53 -17.52 -0.77 12.13
C PHE A 53 -16.62 0.37 12.60
N ASN A 54 -16.34 0.48 13.90
CA ASN A 54 -15.40 1.49 14.41
C ASN A 54 -13.95 1.23 13.99
N VAL A 55 -13.58 -0.03 13.76
CA VAL A 55 -12.24 -0.43 13.31
C VAL A 55 -12.07 -0.14 11.81
N VAL A 56 -12.93 -0.70 10.96
CA VAL A 56 -12.75 -0.65 9.49
C VAL A 56 -13.55 0.46 8.80
N GLY A 57 -14.40 1.16 9.56
CA GLY A 57 -15.25 2.23 9.06
C GLY A 57 -16.44 1.75 8.21
N PRO A 58 -17.01 2.64 7.38
CA PRO A 58 -18.19 2.37 6.56
C PRO A 58 -17.98 1.31 5.46
N ALA A 59 -16.73 0.92 5.18
CA ALA A 59 -16.40 -0.14 4.23
C ALA A 59 -16.44 -1.57 4.85
N LEU A 60 -17.01 -1.73 6.06
CA LEU A 60 -17.15 -3.02 6.73
C LEU A 60 -17.77 -4.14 5.88
N PRO A 61 -18.83 -3.90 5.06
CA PRO A 61 -19.36 -4.92 4.16
C PRO A 61 -18.29 -5.54 3.25
N GLN A 62 -17.44 -4.71 2.64
CA GLN A 62 -16.40 -5.17 1.74
C GLN A 62 -15.26 -5.86 2.49
N ALA A 63 -14.87 -5.33 3.66
CA ALA A 63 -13.87 -5.95 4.52
C ALA A 63 -14.30 -7.37 4.98
N LEU A 64 -15.56 -7.54 5.38
CA LEU A 64 -16.11 -8.86 5.75
C LEU A 64 -16.12 -9.83 4.56
N ARG A 65 -16.37 -9.35 3.34
CA ARG A 65 -16.32 -10.20 2.14
C ARG A 65 -14.93 -10.74 1.88
N VAL A 66 -13.88 -9.93 2.09
CA VAL A 66 -12.48 -10.36 2.00
C VAL A 66 -12.22 -11.50 3.01
N VAL A 67 -12.57 -11.27 4.27
CA VAL A 67 -12.30 -12.19 5.39
C VAL A 67 -13.11 -13.48 5.31
N ARG A 68 -14.34 -13.42 4.80
CA ARG A 68 -15.23 -14.59 4.64
C ARG A 68 -14.90 -15.41 3.41
N TYR A 69 -14.20 -14.83 2.44
CA TYR A 69 -13.78 -15.56 1.24
C TYR A 69 -12.71 -16.57 1.61
N ASN A 70 -13.07 -17.85 1.54
CA ASN A 70 -12.14 -18.95 1.63
C ASN A 70 -11.86 -19.43 0.20
N PRO A 71 -10.62 -19.31 -0.30
CA PRO A 71 -10.28 -19.91 -1.59
C PRO A 71 -10.52 -21.43 -1.53
N PRO A 72 -10.89 -22.09 -2.63
CA PRO A 72 -10.93 -23.54 -2.69
C PRO A 72 -9.55 -24.10 -2.31
N ASP A 73 -9.53 -25.24 -1.59
CA ASP A 73 -8.30 -25.94 -1.28
C ASP A 73 -7.58 -26.34 -2.60
N ASP A 74 -6.27 -26.11 -2.66
CA ASP A 74 -5.42 -26.26 -3.86
C ASP A 74 -5.49 -27.68 -4.48
N ASP A 75 -5.89 -28.67 -3.71
CA ASP A 75 -5.94 -30.08 -4.13
C ASP A 75 -7.02 -30.39 -5.19
N SER A 76 -7.97 -29.47 -5.44
CA SER A 76 -8.96 -29.67 -6.51
C SER A 76 -8.35 -29.33 -7.88
N LYS A 77 -8.00 -30.37 -8.63
CA LYS A 77 -7.28 -30.33 -9.92
C LYS A 77 -7.92 -29.51 -11.06
N GLU A 78 -9.03 -28.81 -10.84
CA GLU A 78 -9.70 -28.04 -11.88
C GLU A 78 -10.22 -26.72 -11.30
N THR A 79 -9.54 -25.63 -11.66
CA THR A 79 -9.93 -24.25 -11.32
C THR A 79 -11.20 -23.89 -12.07
N THR A 80 -12.36 -24.29 -11.54
CA THR A 80 -13.66 -23.89 -12.07
C THR A 80 -14.00 -22.51 -11.53
N TYR A 81 -14.14 -21.53 -12.42
CA TYR A 81 -14.60 -20.18 -12.07
C TYR A 81 -16.13 -20.11 -11.90
N ASP A 82 -16.80 -21.25 -11.76
CA ASP A 82 -18.26 -21.32 -11.70
C ASP A 82 -18.82 -20.74 -10.39
N ASP A 83 -18.01 -20.69 -9.32
CA ASP A 83 -18.37 -20.18 -7.99
C ASP A 83 -17.70 -18.83 -7.66
N LEU A 84 -17.68 -17.88 -8.62
CA LEU A 84 -17.19 -16.54 -8.32
C LEU A 84 -18.03 -15.90 -7.19
N PRO A 85 -17.38 -15.27 -6.19
CA PRO A 85 -18.12 -14.66 -5.08
C PRO A 85 -19.06 -13.57 -5.61
N GLN A 86 -20.35 -13.70 -5.32
CA GLN A 86 -21.38 -12.76 -5.77
C GLN A 86 -21.39 -11.47 -4.92
N PRO A 87 -21.74 -10.29 -5.48
CA PRO A 87 -21.80 -9.01 -4.74
C PRO A 87 -22.96 -8.93 -3.77
N GLU A 88 -24.03 -9.66 -4.06
CA GLU A 88 -25.28 -9.65 -3.30
C GLU A 88 -25.09 -10.13 -1.85
N LEU A 89 -23.91 -10.70 -1.55
CA LEU A 89 -23.48 -11.12 -0.21
C LEU A 89 -22.77 -10.02 0.60
N GLU A 90 -22.54 -8.82 0.06
CA GLU A 90 -21.98 -7.70 0.84
C GLU A 90 -22.90 -7.32 2.03
N ASP A 91 -24.20 -7.59 1.91
CA ASP A 91 -25.23 -7.14 2.86
C ASP A 91 -25.71 -8.22 3.85
N ASP A 92 -24.92 -9.27 4.09
CA ASP A 92 -25.23 -10.25 5.16
C ASP A 92 -25.02 -9.61 6.54
N HIS A 93 -26.03 -8.83 6.94
CA HIS A 93 -26.11 -8.14 8.21
C HIS A 93 -26.32 -9.09 9.39
N GLU A 94 -26.77 -10.31 9.13
CA GLU A 94 -27.25 -11.24 10.16
C GLU A 94 -26.19 -12.25 10.62
N ALA A 95 -25.24 -12.59 9.73
CA ALA A 95 -24.15 -13.49 10.04
C ALA A 95 -23.26 -12.93 11.18
N PRO A 96 -23.06 -13.71 12.27
CA PRO A 96 -22.21 -13.29 13.38
C PRO A 96 -20.75 -13.15 12.92
N ILE A 97 -20.04 -12.18 13.49
CA ILE A 97 -18.60 -12.02 13.30
C ILE A 97 -17.89 -12.93 14.32
N THR A 98 -17.08 -13.85 13.83
CA THR A 98 -16.31 -14.80 14.62
C THR A 98 -15.01 -14.16 15.15
N PRO A 99 -14.37 -14.76 16.18
CA PRO A 99 -13.08 -14.29 16.66
C PRO A 99 -11.97 -14.34 15.59
N LYS A 100 -11.98 -15.35 14.71
CA LYS A 100 -11.03 -15.47 13.59
C LYS A 100 -11.23 -14.30 12.62
N GLU A 101 -12.48 -14.05 12.21
CA GLU A 101 -12.80 -12.91 11.33
C GLU A 101 -12.41 -11.57 11.98
N SER A 102 -12.57 -11.43 13.30
CA SER A 102 -12.18 -10.20 14.01
C SER A 102 -10.67 -9.95 13.98
N ALA A 103 -9.85 -11.01 14.05
CA ALA A 103 -8.40 -10.92 13.94
C ALA A 103 -7.99 -10.55 12.50
N GLU A 104 -8.54 -11.23 11.50
CA GLU A 104 -8.27 -10.93 10.09
C GLU A 104 -8.73 -9.52 9.68
N LEU A 105 -9.86 -9.04 10.23
CA LEU A 105 -10.31 -7.66 10.03
C LEU A 105 -9.26 -6.63 10.48
N MET A 106 -8.55 -6.89 11.59
CA MET A 106 -7.48 -6.00 12.04
C MET A 106 -6.29 -6.00 11.06
N GLU A 107 -5.94 -7.16 10.51
CA GLU A 107 -4.82 -7.29 9.57
C GLU A 107 -5.09 -6.56 8.24
N ILE A 108 -6.28 -6.76 7.67
CA ILE A 108 -6.65 -6.06 6.43
C ILE A 108 -6.86 -4.57 6.64
N GLU A 109 -7.32 -4.16 7.82
CA GLU A 109 -7.48 -2.75 8.17
C GLU A 109 -6.13 -2.06 8.39
N GLU A 110 -5.17 -2.71 9.04
CA GLU A 110 -3.81 -2.19 9.16
C GLU A 110 -3.18 -1.96 7.77
N THR A 111 -3.45 -2.87 6.84
CA THR A 111 -3.02 -2.73 5.45
C THR A 111 -3.71 -1.57 4.76
N ALA A 112 -5.05 -1.47 4.84
CA ALA A 112 -5.80 -0.40 4.21
C ALA A 112 -5.41 0.98 4.76
N ARG A 113 -5.25 1.11 6.09
CA ARG A 113 -4.80 2.33 6.75
C ARG A 113 -3.39 2.73 6.29
N GLY A 114 -2.46 1.78 6.27
CA GLY A 114 -1.10 2.04 5.82
C GLY A 114 -1.02 2.50 4.36
N LEU A 115 -1.85 1.94 3.48
CA LEU A 115 -1.96 2.40 2.10
C LEU A 115 -2.66 3.76 2.00
N GLU A 116 -3.65 4.03 2.85
CA GLU A 116 -4.35 5.32 2.89
C GLU A 116 -3.42 6.45 3.34
N ASP A 117 -2.59 6.20 4.35
CA ASP A 117 -1.55 7.12 4.82
C ASP A 117 -0.59 7.47 3.67
N LEU A 118 -0.09 6.47 2.94
CA LEU A 118 0.77 6.68 1.76
C LEU A 118 0.05 7.41 0.61
N PHE A 119 -1.20 7.04 0.33
CA PHE A 119 -2.00 7.67 -0.72
C PHE A 119 -2.26 9.15 -0.41
N SER A 120 -2.62 9.43 0.85
CA SER A 120 -2.81 10.79 1.32
C SER A 120 -1.51 11.59 1.25
N LEU A 121 -0.41 11.02 1.73
CA LEU A 121 0.92 11.65 1.67
C LEU A 121 1.29 12.01 0.23
N ARG A 122 1.02 11.12 -0.73
CA ARG A 122 1.42 11.33 -2.12
C ARG A 122 0.48 12.23 -2.92
N HIS A 123 -0.83 12.09 -2.73
CA HIS A 123 -1.84 12.67 -3.64
C HIS A 123 -2.82 13.63 -2.98
N LYS A 124 -2.92 13.67 -1.64
CA LYS A 124 -3.83 14.58 -0.92
C LYS A 124 -3.10 15.75 -0.31
N ASN A 125 -2.12 15.48 0.56
CA ASN A 125 -1.40 16.46 1.35
C ASN A 125 -0.08 15.85 1.82
N CYS A 126 1.03 16.32 1.24
CA CYS A 126 2.37 15.81 1.54
C CYS A 126 2.88 16.16 2.94
N ARG A 127 2.23 17.09 3.65
CA ARG A 127 2.70 17.61 4.94
C ARG A 127 2.46 16.71 6.15
N PHE A 128 1.67 15.65 5.98
CA PHE A 128 1.27 14.77 7.08
C PHE A 128 1.47 13.31 6.68
N THR A 129 2.13 12.54 7.55
CA THR A 129 2.31 11.10 7.36
C THR A 129 1.02 10.30 7.59
N ALA A 130 0.10 10.83 8.41
CA ALA A 130 -1.21 10.24 8.62
C ALA A 130 -2.22 10.79 7.62
N SER A 131 -3.14 9.94 7.18
CA SER A 131 -4.19 10.27 6.22
C SER A 131 -4.94 11.56 6.59
N GLN A 132 -5.07 12.45 5.60
CA GLN A 132 -5.89 13.66 5.62
C GLN A 132 -7.10 13.51 4.69
N LEU A 133 -7.45 12.28 4.30
CA LEU A 133 -8.67 12.03 3.56
C LEU A 133 -9.90 12.37 4.42
N SER A 134 -10.87 13.06 3.82
CA SER A 134 -12.18 13.23 4.45
C SER A 134 -12.88 11.87 4.62
N PRO A 135 -13.89 11.75 5.49
CA PRO A 135 -14.58 10.49 5.72
C PRO A 135 -15.16 9.84 4.45
N LEU A 136 -15.56 10.64 3.46
CA LEU A 136 -16.08 10.14 2.18
C LEU A 136 -14.97 9.71 1.22
N GLU A 137 -13.85 10.42 1.18
CA GLU A 137 -12.65 10.02 0.42
C GLU A 137 -12.06 8.72 0.99
N SER A 138 -11.88 8.63 2.32
CA SER A 138 -11.42 7.42 3.02
C SER A 138 -12.37 6.24 2.77
N HIS A 139 -13.69 6.44 2.83
CA HIS A 139 -14.64 5.36 2.49
C HIS A 139 -14.45 4.82 1.07
N ARG A 140 -14.31 5.71 0.06
CA ARG A 140 -14.07 5.31 -1.33
C ARG A 140 -12.76 4.54 -1.47
N PHE A 141 -11.68 5.07 -0.87
CA PHE A 141 -10.36 4.47 -0.91
C PHE A 141 -10.35 3.08 -0.27
N CYS A 142 -10.78 2.97 0.99
CA CYS A 142 -10.84 1.70 1.72
C CYS A 142 -11.73 0.67 1.00
N ARG A 143 -12.89 1.09 0.48
CA ARG A 143 -13.78 0.21 -0.29
C ARG A 143 -13.09 -0.35 -1.53
N ALA A 144 -12.36 0.47 -2.27
CA ALA A 144 -11.58 0.04 -3.43
C ALA A 144 -10.44 -0.91 -3.03
N VAL A 145 -9.69 -0.60 -1.95
CA VAL A 145 -8.63 -1.47 -1.42
C VAL A 145 -9.18 -2.86 -1.06
N TYR A 146 -10.26 -2.95 -0.29
CA TYR A 146 -10.84 -4.25 0.09
C TYR A 146 -11.33 -5.04 -1.13
N ARG A 147 -11.86 -4.37 -2.16
CA ARG A 147 -12.24 -5.04 -3.42
C ARG A 147 -11.03 -5.57 -4.18
N ILE A 148 -9.92 -4.84 -4.20
CA ILE A 148 -8.66 -5.32 -4.77
C ILE A 148 -8.13 -6.51 -3.96
N MET A 149 -8.16 -6.46 -2.63
CA MET A 149 -7.77 -7.60 -1.78
C MET A 149 -8.60 -8.85 -2.10
N LEU A 150 -9.93 -8.70 -2.21
CA LEU A 150 -10.81 -9.80 -2.60
C LEU A 150 -10.47 -10.31 -4.00
N TYR A 151 -10.27 -9.41 -4.96
CA TYR A 151 -9.89 -9.75 -6.33
C TYR A 151 -8.59 -10.55 -6.37
N SER A 152 -7.54 -10.10 -5.67
CA SER A 152 -6.26 -10.81 -5.57
C SER A 152 -6.40 -12.17 -4.87
N ARG A 153 -7.34 -12.35 -3.93
CA ARG A 153 -7.63 -13.68 -3.34
C ARG A 153 -8.38 -14.60 -4.32
N VAL A 154 -9.27 -14.06 -5.13
CA VAL A 154 -10.04 -14.82 -6.14
C VAL A 154 -9.16 -15.25 -7.31
N PHE A 155 -8.31 -14.34 -7.79
CA PHE A 155 -7.40 -14.55 -8.91
C PHE A 155 -5.95 -14.60 -8.43
N ALA A 156 -5.72 -15.33 -7.33
CA ALA A 156 -4.43 -15.41 -6.68
C ALA A 156 -3.36 -15.95 -7.63
N TRP A 157 -2.21 -15.29 -7.63
CA TRP A 157 -1.14 -15.56 -8.59
C TRP A 157 -0.59 -16.99 -8.49
N ASN A 158 -0.58 -17.56 -7.27
CA ASN A 158 -0.09 -18.92 -7.01
C ASN A 158 -0.93 -20.00 -7.72
N ARG A 159 -2.19 -19.70 -8.08
CA ARG A 159 -3.01 -20.63 -8.88
C ARG A 159 -2.49 -20.80 -10.31
N TYR A 160 -1.68 -19.86 -10.79
CA TYR A 160 -1.07 -19.92 -12.10
C TYR A 160 0.30 -20.62 -12.07
N LEU A 161 1.00 -20.65 -10.93
CA LEU A 161 2.27 -21.39 -10.76
C LEU A 161 2.10 -22.86 -11.16
N ASP A 162 1.14 -23.56 -10.54
CA ASP A 162 0.85 -24.97 -10.84
C ASP A 162 0.44 -25.21 -12.30
N PHE A 163 -0.11 -24.18 -12.96
CA PHE A 163 -0.43 -24.25 -14.37
C PHE A 163 0.81 -24.07 -15.24
N VAL A 164 1.68 -23.11 -14.90
CA VAL A 164 2.96 -22.87 -15.60
C VAL A 164 3.90 -24.06 -15.44
N GLU A 165 4.04 -24.60 -14.23
CA GLU A 165 4.85 -25.81 -13.98
C GLU A 165 4.37 -27.00 -14.82
N ARG A 166 3.05 -27.16 -15.00
CA ARG A 166 2.49 -28.19 -15.90
C ARG A 166 2.76 -27.90 -17.37
N ILE A 167 2.69 -26.64 -17.81
CA ILE A 167 3.04 -26.28 -19.18
C ILE A 167 4.48 -26.72 -19.49
N GLU A 168 5.41 -26.43 -18.59
CA GLU A 168 6.82 -26.76 -18.74
C GLU A 168 7.08 -28.27 -18.73
N LEU A 169 6.37 -29.02 -17.87
CA LEU A 169 6.57 -30.46 -17.72
C LEU A 169 5.83 -31.32 -18.77
N GLU A 170 4.64 -30.90 -19.20
CA GLU A 170 3.73 -31.71 -20.03
C GLU A 170 3.74 -31.31 -21.51
N GLU A 171 4.58 -30.34 -21.92
CA GLU A 171 4.64 -29.79 -23.29
C GLU A 171 3.25 -29.37 -23.80
N ILE A 172 2.48 -28.69 -22.94
CA ILE A 172 1.10 -28.26 -23.25
C ILE A 172 1.09 -27.40 -24.52
N ASP A 173 0.16 -27.68 -25.43
CA ASP A 173 0.01 -26.92 -26.66
C ASP A 173 -0.34 -25.45 -26.36
N SER A 174 0.29 -24.54 -27.11
CA SER A 174 0.02 -23.09 -27.11
C SER A 174 -1.48 -22.75 -27.22
N GLY A 175 -2.28 -23.59 -27.88
CA GLY A 175 -3.73 -23.45 -27.96
C GLY A 175 -4.44 -23.61 -26.62
N GLU A 176 -4.01 -24.55 -25.76
CA GLU A 176 -4.60 -24.76 -24.44
C GLU A 176 -4.27 -23.60 -23.49
N ILE A 177 -3.05 -23.07 -23.58
CA ILE A 177 -2.63 -21.87 -22.83
C ILE A 177 -3.53 -20.68 -23.20
N ALA A 178 -3.73 -20.43 -24.50
CA ALA A 178 -4.58 -19.34 -24.98
C ALA A 178 -6.03 -19.47 -24.48
N VAL A 179 -6.59 -20.69 -24.48
CA VAL A 179 -7.94 -20.96 -23.94
C VAL A 179 -8.01 -20.71 -22.43
N ALA A 180 -6.99 -21.13 -21.67
CA ALA A 180 -6.93 -20.89 -20.23
C ALA A 180 -6.81 -19.39 -19.89
N MET A 181 -6.02 -18.65 -20.67
CA MET A 181 -5.90 -17.20 -20.55
C MET A 181 -7.22 -16.50 -20.86
N GLU A 182 -7.89 -16.85 -21.96
CA GLU A 182 -9.18 -16.27 -22.34
C GLU A 182 -10.25 -16.53 -21.27
N ARG A 183 -10.32 -17.76 -20.73
CA ARG A 183 -11.23 -18.11 -19.62
C ARG A 183 -10.95 -17.27 -18.37
N THR A 184 -9.67 -17.12 -18.01
CA THR A 184 -9.26 -16.31 -16.85
C THR A 184 -9.63 -14.85 -17.05
N GLN A 185 -9.39 -14.29 -18.25
CA GLN A 185 -9.75 -12.90 -18.56
C GLN A 185 -11.27 -12.69 -18.58
N ALA A 186 -12.04 -13.66 -19.07
CA ALA A 186 -13.49 -13.65 -19.04
C ALA A 186 -14.01 -13.65 -17.58
N ALA A 187 -13.49 -14.53 -16.72
CA ALA A 187 -13.87 -14.62 -15.32
C ALA A 187 -13.55 -13.32 -14.55
N ARG A 188 -12.38 -12.72 -14.79
CA ARG A 188 -12.00 -11.41 -14.23
C ARG A 188 -12.96 -10.30 -14.66
N THR A 189 -13.29 -10.27 -15.95
CA THR A 189 -14.23 -9.32 -16.53
C THR A 189 -15.63 -9.51 -15.95
N GLU A 190 -16.08 -10.75 -15.79
CA GLU A 190 -17.36 -11.09 -15.18
C GLU A 190 -17.42 -10.63 -13.73
N PHE A 191 -16.41 -10.96 -12.92
CA PHE A 191 -16.30 -10.49 -11.53
C PHE A 191 -16.39 -8.96 -11.44
N LEU A 192 -15.60 -8.24 -12.25
CA LEU A 192 -15.57 -6.78 -12.22
C LEU A 192 -16.83 -6.14 -12.81
N SER A 193 -17.54 -6.83 -13.71
CA SER A 193 -18.77 -6.32 -14.34
C SER A 193 -19.88 -6.02 -13.33
N GLN A 194 -19.79 -6.63 -12.15
CA GLN A 194 -20.71 -6.50 -11.04
C GLN A 194 -20.66 -5.12 -10.35
N PHE A 195 -19.56 -4.37 -10.51
CA PHE A 195 -19.41 -3.05 -9.89
C PHE A 195 -19.93 -1.92 -10.78
N SER A 196 -20.43 -0.84 -10.17
CA SER A 196 -20.85 0.35 -10.90
C SER A 196 -19.67 1.04 -11.60
N THR A 197 -19.94 1.90 -12.58
CA THR A 197 -18.88 2.65 -13.28
C THR A 197 -18.02 3.46 -12.32
N ARG A 198 -18.64 4.12 -11.35
CA ARG A 198 -17.94 4.91 -10.33
C ARG A 198 -16.98 4.04 -9.54
N GLU A 199 -17.43 2.89 -9.08
CA GLU A 199 -16.62 1.96 -8.29
C GLU A 199 -15.48 1.35 -9.12
N LEU A 200 -15.70 1.09 -10.41
CA LEU A 200 -14.62 0.67 -11.30
C LEU A 200 -13.54 1.74 -11.44
N CYS A 201 -13.92 3.02 -11.54
CA CYS A 201 -12.95 4.11 -11.54
C CYS A 201 -12.19 4.23 -10.21
N GLU A 202 -12.88 4.02 -9.08
CA GLU A 202 -12.24 3.98 -7.75
C GLU A 202 -11.23 2.82 -7.62
N ILE A 203 -11.60 1.60 -8.06
CA ILE A 203 -10.70 0.44 -8.07
C ILE A 203 -9.49 0.71 -8.96
N LEU A 204 -9.72 1.23 -10.16
CA LEU A 204 -8.67 1.56 -11.11
C LEU A 204 -7.74 2.67 -10.59
N CYS A 205 -8.29 3.64 -9.85
CA CYS A 205 -7.53 4.66 -9.15
C CYS A 205 -6.57 4.07 -8.12
N VAL A 206 -7.08 3.21 -7.24
CA VAL A 206 -6.25 2.58 -6.22
C VAL A 206 -5.25 1.61 -6.85
N SER A 207 -5.60 0.90 -7.93
CA SER A 207 -4.66 -0.02 -8.59
C SER A 207 -3.45 0.71 -9.19
N MET A 208 -3.64 1.88 -9.80
CA MET A 208 -2.51 2.67 -10.26
C MET A 208 -1.61 3.14 -9.12
N PHE A 209 -2.21 3.61 -8.03
CA PHE A 209 -1.46 3.98 -6.83
C PHE A 209 -0.66 2.79 -6.28
N LEU A 210 -1.24 1.59 -6.23
CA LEU A 210 -0.51 0.38 -5.82
C LEU A 210 0.67 0.08 -6.74
N THR A 211 0.54 0.32 -8.05
CA THR A 211 1.65 0.22 -8.99
C THR A 211 2.74 1.25 -8.68
N GLU A 212 2.40 2.50 -8.33
CA GLU A 212 3.38 3.52 -7.91
C GLU A 212 4.12 3.12 -6.64
N VAL A 213 3.39 2.67 -5.61
CA VAL A 213 3.98 2.20 -4.34
C VAL A 213 4.92 1.02 -4.58
N LEU A 214 4.54 0.13 -5.48
CA LEU A 214 5.36 -1.02 -5.81
C LEU A 214 6.60 -0.62 -6.59
N GLN A 215 6.49 0.27 -7.56
CA GLN A 215 7.64 0.83 -8.29
C GLN A 215 8.65 1.43 -7.32
N ALA A 216 8.16 2.25 -6.38
CA ALA A 216 8.99 2.76 -5.31
C ALA A 216 9.68 1.64 -4.51
N ALA A 217 8.97 0.55 -4.22
CA ALA A 217 9.52 -0.58 -3.47
C ALA A 217 10.53 -1.44 -4.25
N VAL A 218 10.56 -1.35 -5.59
CA VAL A 218 11.44 -2.15 -6.46
C VAL A 218 12.49 -1.33 -7.21
N ASN A 219 12.53 -0.01 -7.03
CA ASN A 219 13.53 0.86 -7.65
C ASN A 219 14.97 0.53 -7.24
N ASP A 220 15.15 -0.23 -6.15
CA ASP A 220 16.45 -0.79 -5.72
C ASP A 220 16.99 -1.89 -6.65
N LEU A 221 16.21 -2.39 -7.61
CA LEU A 221 16.69 -3.38 -8.57
C LEU A 221 17.57 -2.77 -9.67
N ASP A 222 18.58 -3.51 -10.08
CA ASP A 222 19.48 -3.12 -11.19
C ASP A 222 18.73 -2.87 -12.51
N GLU A 223 17.62 -3.58 -12.72
CA GLU A 223 16.71 -3.42 -13.87
C GLU A 223 15.28 -3.27 -13.36
N PRO A 224 14.79 -2.04 -13.11
CA PRO A 224 13.42 -1.85 -12.67
C PRO A 224 12.46 -2.33 -13.78
N PRO A 225 11.42 -3.12 -13.43
CA PRO A 225 10.44 -3.58 -14.41
C PRO A 225 9.79 -2.38 -15.09
N THR A 226 9.44 -2.53 -16.37
CA THR A 226 8.75 -1.44 -17.05
C THR A 226 7.38 -1.20 -16.41
N LEU A 227 6.81 -0.02 -16.64
CA LEU A 227 5.49 0.37 -16.14
C LEU A 227 4.38 -0.60 -16.57
N ASP A 228 4.51 -1.23 -17.74
CA ASP A 228 3.55 -2.20 -18.27
C ASP A 228 3.75 -3.58 -17.61
N ASP A 229 4.99 -3.92 -17.25
CA ASP A 229 5.33 -5.11 -16.46
C ASP A 229 4.94 -4.93 -14.98
N SER A 230 4.63 -3.73 -14.51
CA SER A 230 4.34 -3.56 -13.07
C SER A 230 2.92 -4.03 -12.68
N GLU A 231 2.01 -4.20 -13.64
CA GLU A 231 0.62 -4.56 -13.35
C GLU A 231 0.43 -6.02 -12.93
N PHE A 232 1.26 -6.95 -13.40
CA PHE A 232 1.14 -8.35 -12.99
C PHE A 232 1.40 -8.53 -11.50
N LEU A 233 2.20 -7.64 -10.92
CA LEU A 233 2.53 -7.64 -9.51
C LEU A 233 1.34 -7.24 -8.61
N LEU A 234 0.28 -6.63 -9.17
CA LEU A 234 -0.96 -6.41 -8.44
C LEU A 234 -1.65 -7.73 -8.02
N ALA A 235 -1.25 -8.85 -8.63
CA ALA A 235 -1.72 -10.18 -8.26
C ALA A 235 -1.18 -10.66 -6.90
N PHE A 236 -0.07 -10.10 -6.39
CA PHE A 236 0.36 -10.31 -5.00
C PHE A 236 -0.65 -9.70 -4.01
N GLY A 237 -1.24 -8.58 -4.38
CA GLY A 237 -2.28 -7.91 -3.61
C GLY A 237 -1.75 -6.85 -2.64
N PRO A 238 -2.65 -6.05 -2.05
CA PRO A 238 -2.27 -4.81 -1.35
C PRO A 238 -1.41 -5.02 -0.10
N ALA A 239 -1.58 -6.12 0.63
CA ALA A 239 -0.83 -6.41 1.85
C ALA A 239 0.65 -6.67 1.55
N ASP A 240 0.95 -7.51 0.57
CA ASP A 240 2.30 -7.82 0.14
C ASP A 240 3.01 -6.59 -0.45
N ILE A 241 2.29 -5.78 -1.25
CA ILE A 241 2.82 -4.51 -1.80
C ILE A 241 3.22 -3.56 -0.67
N LEU A 242 2.34 -3.33 0.31
CA LEU A 242 2.63 -2.46 1.44
C LEU A 242 3.78 -3.00 2.30
N GLN A 243 3.80 -4.31 2.55
CA GLN A 243 4.89 -4.95 3.30
C GLN A 243 6.22 -4.76 2.58
N LYS A 244 6.24 -4.95 1.25
CA LYS A 244 7.43 -4.76 0.43
C LYS A 244 7.91 -3.32 0.45
N PHE A 245 7.00 -2.35 0.33
CA PHE A 245 7.33 -0.93 0.46
C PHE A 245 7.95 -0.59 1.82
N ARG A 246 7.36 -1.09 2.92
CA ARG A 246 7.86 -0.86 4.29
C ARG A 246 9.19 -1.57 4.56
N ARG A 247 9.41 -2.72 3.91
CA ARG A 247 10.58 -3.57 4.12
C ARG A 247 11.10 -4.09 2.77
N PRO A 248 11.77 -3.25 1.96
CA PRO A 248 12.24 -3.62 0.62
C PRO A 248 13.09 -4.90 0.61
N ARG A 249 13.83 -5.12 1.70
CA ARG A 249 14.74 -6.27 1.88
C ARG A 249 14.10 -7.53 2.45
N SER A 250 12.86 -7.45 2.96
CA SER A 250 12.17 -8.64 3.44
C SER A 250 11.67 -9.45 2.25
N ASN A 251 12.03 -10.74 2.24
CA ASN A 251 11.71 -11.75 1.23
C ASN A 251 12.07 -11.40 -0.23
N GLY A 252 13.13 -12.06 -0.72
CA GLY A 252 13.49 -12.11 -2.15
C GLY A 252 12.51 -12.90 -3.03
N TYR A 253 11.43 -13.45 -2.47
CA TYR A 253 10.52 -14.32 -3.20
C TYR A 253 9.80 -13.62 -4.37
N ILE A 254 9.31 -12.39 -4.17
CA ILE A 254 8.69 -11.61 -5.26
C ILE A 254 9.69 -11.38 -6.39
N PHE A 255 10.93 -11.03 -6.06
CA PHE A 255 11.97 -10.78 -7.07
C PHE A 255 12.44 -12.03 -7.79
N GLN A 256 12.53 -13.15 -7.06
CA GLN A 256 12.84 -14.43 -7.64
C GLN A 256 11.78 -14.84 -8.67
N LEU A 257 10.50 -14.62 -8.36
CA LEU A 257 9.39 -14.87 -9.30
C LEU A 257 9.44 -13.94 -10.53
N ILE A 258 9.82 -12.68 -10.35
CA ILE A 258 9.98 -11.73 -11.47
C ILE A 258 11.12 -12.17 -12.40
N ALA A 259 12.23 -12.65 -11.84
CA ALA A 259 13.43 -12.96 -12.59
C ALA A 259 13.40 -14.34 -13.29
N GLU A 260 12.68 -15.31 -12.72
CA GLU A 260 12.77 -16.72 -13.17
C GLU A 260 11.60 -17.17 -14.06
N ASP A 261 10.43 -16.50 -14.04
CA ASP A 261 9.22 -17.03 -14.67
C ASP A 261 8.52 -16.06 -15.65
N GLY A 262 8.88 -16.18 -16.94
CA GLY A 262 8.20 -15.46 -18.02
C GLY A 262 6.78 -15.95 -18.31
N GLY A 263 6.38 -17.13 -17.80
CA GLY A 263 5.06 -17.73 -18.02
C GLY A 263 3.97 -17.11 -17.16
N ILE A 264 4.25 -16.83 -15.88
CA ILE A 264 3.28 -16.16 -14.97
C ILE A 264 2.88 -14.78 -15.49
N HIS A 265 3.83 -14.07 -16.11
CA HIS A 265 3.59 -12.75 -16.68
C HIS A 265 2.39 -12.74 -17.64
N LEU A 266 2.21 -13.79 -18.44
CA LEU A 266 1.13 -13.88 -19.42
C LEU A 266 -0.26 -13.89 -18.76
N PHE A 267 -0.42 -14.60 -17.64
CA PHE A 267 -1.70 -14.69 -16.93
C PHE A 267 -2.03 -13.43 -16.16
N CYS A 268 -1.04 -12.65 -15.77
CA CYS A 268 -1.21 -11.48 -14.92
C CYS A 268 -1.03 -10.16 -15.68
N ALA A 269 -0.67 -10.19 -16.97
CA ALA A 269 -0.63 -9.01 -17.82
C ALA A 269 -1.98 -8.26 -17.82
N GLY A 270 -1.94 -6.98 -17.47
CA GLY A 270 -3.15 -6.17 -17.35
C GLY A 270 -4.11 -6.62 -16.25
N PHE A 271 -3.58 -7.16 -15.14
CA PHE A 271 -4.32 -7.91 -14.12
C PHE A 271 -5.66 -7.30 -13.74
N LEU A 272 -5.71 -5.98 -13.52
CA LEU A 272 -6.92 -5.20 -13.29
C LEU A 272 -7.28 -4.29 -14.47
N SER A 273 -6.29 -3.60 -15.05
CA SER A 273 -6.55 -2.52 -16.02
C SER A 273 -7.23 -3.00 -17.30
N ASN A 274 -6.90 -4.20 -17.80
CA ASN A 274 -7.49 -4.72 -19.04
C ASN A 274 -9.00 -4.96 -18.86
N ALA A 275 -9.36 -5.66 -17.78
CA ALA A 275 -10.75 -5.97 -17.49
C ALA A 275 -11.56 -4.69 -17.20
N ILE A 276 -11.02 -3.79 -16.37
CA ILE A 276 -11.70 -2.52 -16.06
C ILE A 276 -11.82 -1.62 -17.31
N GLY A 277 -10.73 -1.45 -18.06
CA GLY A 277 -10.68 -0.64 -19.27
C GLY A 277 -11.67 -1.11 -20.34
N SER A 278 -11.78 -2.43 -20.54
CA SER A 278 -12.77 -3.01 -21.45
C SER A 278 -14.21 -2.73 -21.00
N LEU A 279 -14.50 -2.85 -19.69
CA LEU A 279 -15.81 -2.57 -19.11
C LEU A 279 -16.17 -1.08 -19.21
N LEU A 280 -15.25 -0.18 -18.90
CA LEU A 280 -15.45 1.26 -19.03
C LEU A 280 -15.72 1.65 -20.49
N THR A 281 -14.93 1.11 -21.42
CA THR A 281 -15.13 1.33 -22.86
C THR A 281 -16.50 0.83 -23.31
N LYS A 282 -16.90 -0.39 -22.90
CA LYS A 282 -18.23 -0.95 -23.18
C LYS A 282 -19.36 -0.10 -22.61
N ARG A 283 -19.12 0.58 -21.49
CA ARG A 283 -20.06 1.52 -20.84
C ARG A 283 -20.01 2.94 -21.44
N GLY A 284 -19.20 3.17 -22.48
CA GLY A 284 -19.07 4.47 -23.14
C GLY A 284 -18.30 5.51 -22.32
N VAL A 285 -17.48 5.07 -21.35
CA VAL A 285 -16.70 5.91 -20.46
C VAL A 285 -15.26 5.91 -20.95
N LYS A 286 -14.71 7.11 -21.17
CA LYS A 286 -13.30 7.25 -21.52
C LYS A 286 -12.47 6.84 -20.31
N VAL A 287 -11.59 5.86 -20.48
CA VAL A 287 -10.56 5.56 -19.49
C VAL A 287 -9.68 6.81 -19.41
N PRO A 288 -9.49 7.41 -18.22
CA PRO A 288 -8.63 8.59 -18.12
C PRO A 288 -7.20 8.24 -18.57
N SER A 289 -6.34 9.23 -18.77
CA SER A 289 -4.93 8.97 -19.12
C SER A 289 -4.11 8.81 -17.86
N ARG A 290 -3.09 7.94 -17.85
CA ARG A 290 -2.24 7.70 -16.66
C ARG A 290 -1.58 8.98 -16.12
N ASN A 291 -1.31 9.96 -16.98
CA ASN A 291 -0.70 11.24 -16.62
C ASN A 291 -1.73 12.30 -16.20
N ASP A 292 -3.00 11.95 -16.17
CA ASP A 292 -4.08 12.88 -15.89
C ASP A 292 -4.27 13.01 -14.38
N ARG A 293 -4.01 14.19 -13.81
CA ARG A 293 -4.31 14.46 -12.39
C ARG A 293 -5.79 14.30 -12.09
N GLU A 294 -6.66 14.36 -13.10
CA GLU A 294 -8.08 14.03 -12.96
C GLU A 294 -8.31 12.58 -12.49
N TRP A 295 -7.31 11.69 -12.60
CA TRP A 295 -7.44 10.31 -12.14
C TRP A 295 -7.82 10.20 -10.67
N TRP A 296 -7.17 11.03 -9.85
CA TRP A 296 -7.36 11.02 -8.41
C TRP A 296 -8.75 11.53 -8.00
N SER A 297 -9.47 12.23 -8.88
CA SER A 297 -10.83 12.75 -8.62
C SER A 297 -11.87 11.65 -8.36
N SER A 298 -11.58 10.41 -8.74
CA SER A 298 -12.42 9.26 -8.39
C SER A 298 -12.46 9.04 -6.87
N ILE A 299 -11.35 9.33 -6.18
CA ILE A 299 -11.21 9.19 -4.72
C ILE A 299 -11.26 10.54 -4.02
N LEU A 300 -10.55 11.55 -4.53
CA LEU A 300 -10.33 12.86 -3.92
C LEU A 300 -11.35 13.90 -4.39
N ASP A 301 -11.91 14.65 -3.45
CA ASP A 301 -12.76 15.81 -3.74
C ASP A 301 -11.92 17.10 -3.79
N THR A 302 -10.84 17.17 -3.00
CA THR A 302 -9.90 18.29 -2.98
C THR A 302 -8.46 17.79 -2.85
N ILE A 303 -7.50 18.59 -3.30
CA ILE A 303 -6.06 18.33 -3.15
C ILE A 303 -5.43 19.53 -2.43
N ASP A 304 -4.86 19.29 -1.25
CA ASP A 304 -4.27 20.33 -0.42
C ASP A 304 -2.78 20.47 -0.75
N GLY A 305 -2.36 21.66 -1.14
CA GLY A 305 -0.97 21.90 -1.53
C GLY A 305 -0.66 21.63 -3.00
N GLU A 306 -1.67 21.46 -3.86
CA GLU A 306 -1.47 21.31 -5.32
C GLU A 306 -0.67 22.49 -5.93
N HIS A 307 -0.71 23.64 -5.27
CA HIS A 307 -0.09 24.87 -5.73
C HIS A 307 1.04 25.35 -4.83
N ASP A 308 1.48 24.51 -3.89
CA ASP A 308 2.59 24.84 -3.02
C ASP A 308 3.87 25.05 -3.85
N THR A 309 4.72 25.94 -3.33
CA THR A 309 5.97 26.34 -3.94
C THR A 309 7.13 25.92 -3.05
N CYS A 310 8.26 25.59 -3.66
CA CYS A 310 9.50 25.35 -2.95
C CYS A 310 9.88 26.59 -2.12
N ASP A 311 10.10 26.42 -0.82
CA ASP A 311 10.42 27.53 0.09
C ASP A 311 11.75 28.20 -0.24
N GLN A 312 12.64 27.51 -0.97
CA GLN A 312 13.92 28.06 -1.38
C GLN A 312 13.88 28.71 -2.78
N CYS A 313 13.54 27.96 -3.84
CA CYS A 313 13.57 28.49 -5.20
C CYS A 313 12.25 29.13 -5.66
N ASN A 314 11.18 29.05 -4.85
CA ASN A 314 9.82 29.51 -5.17
C ASN A 314 9.17 28.83 -6.40
N GLN A 315 9.76 27.73 -6.90
CA GLN A 315 9.18 26.96 -8.00
C GLN A 315 7.91 26.26 -7.54
N LYS A 316 6.84 26.35 -8.34
CA LYS A 316 5.57 25.67 -8.09
C LYS A 316 5.67 24.20 -8.49
N THR A 317 5.82 23.32 -7.51
CA THR A 317 5.90 21.86 -7.68
C THR A 317 4.73 21.13 -7.02
N GLY A 318 3.99 21.79 -6.12
CA GLY A 318 2.81 21.24 -5.47
C GLY A 318 3.14 20.04 -4.58
N LEU A 319 2.56 18.87 -4.86
CA LEU A 319 2.74 17.65 -4.08
C LEU A 319 4.10 16.95 -4.28
N ASP A 320 4.90 17.42 -5.23
CA ASP A 320 6.26 16.90 -5.45
C ASP A 320 7.30 17.62 -4.56
N LEU A 321 6.83 18.35 -3.54
CA LEU A 321 7.69 18.95 -2.51
C LEU A 321 8.16 17.90 -1.48
N LEU A 322 9.39 18.09 -1.03
CA LEU A 322 10.13 17.23 -0.13
C LEU A 322 10.25 17.91 1.23
N GLY A 323 9.97 17.17 2.29
CA GLY A 323 10.04 17.65 3.66
C GLY A 323 10.08 16.49 4.66
N PRO A 324 10.10 16.79 5.97
CA PRO A 324 10.29 15.78 7.02
C PRO A 324 9.35 14.57 6.94
N SER A 325 8.10 14.75 6.53
CA SER A 325 7.13 13.64 6.40
C SER A 325 7.30 12.81 5.12
N THR A 326 8.09 13.26 4.15
CA THR A 326 8.19 12.62 2.83
C THR A 326 9.56 12.03 2.53
N TYR A 327 10.59 12.31 3.35
CA TYR A 327 11.95 11.83 3.12
C TYR A 327 12.04 10.30 2.93
N GLU A 328 11.31 9.50 3.72
CA GLU A 328 11.29 8.04 3.57
C GLU A 328 10.62 7.57 2.26
N TYR A 329 9.62 8.32 1.78
CA TYR A 329 8.89 7.97 0.57
C TYR A 329 9.70 8.31 -0.69
N PHE A 330 10.31 9.48 -0.73
CA PHE A 330 11.00 9.96 -1.93
C PHE A 330 12.36 9.33 -2.16
N SER A 331 13.04 8.89 -1.11
CA SER A 331 14.24 8.04 -1.25
C SER A 331 14.01 6.82 -2.14
N LYS A 332 12.76 6.35 -2.18
CA LYS A 332 12.31 5.21 -2.97
C LYS A 332 11.75 5.60 -4.33
N CYS A 333 11.26 6.83 -4.51
CA CYS A 333 10.52 7.24 -5.72
C CYS A 333 11.31 8.10 -6.70
N SER A 334 12.26 8.89 -6.23
CA SER A 334 13.08 9.75 -7.07
C SER A 334 14.19 8.93 -7.72
N ALA A 335 14.38 9.08 -9.03
CA ALA A 335 15.48 8.41 -9.71
C ALA A 335 16.81 9.03 -9.26
N GLU A 336 16.87 10.34 -9.11
CA GLU A 336 18.08 11.10 -8.79
C GLU A 336 18.51 10.95 -7.32
N LEU A 337 17.54 10.93 -6.40
CA LEU A 337 17.75 10.74 -4.96
C LEU A 337 17.71 9.27 -4.55
N HIS A 338 17.62 8.36 -5.53
CA HIS A 338 17.72 6.94 -5.25
C HIS A 338 19.06 6.61 -4.61
N VAL A 339 19.07 5.63 -3.70
CA VAL A 339 20.25 5.29 -2.91
C VAL A 339 21.44 4.86 -3.78
N SER A 340 21.17 4.18 -4.89
CA SER A 340 22.18 3.78 -5.89
C SER A 340 22.80 4.96 -6.64
N ASN A 341 22.12 6.11 -6.66
CA ASN A 341 22.54 7.34 -7.33
C ASN A 341 23.15 8.38 -6.39
N LEU A 342 23.10 8.18 -5.06
CA LEU A 342 23.81 9.03 -4.09
C LEU A 342 25.30 9.25 -4.39
N PRO A 343 26.08 8.27 -4.89
CA PRO A 343 27.46 8.52 -5.28
C PRO A 343 27.61 9.63 -6.34
N ASN A 344 26.61 9.81 -7.21
CA ASN A 344 26.61 10.83 -8.26
C ASN A 344 26.42 12.24 -7.70
N LEU A 345 25.91 12.38 -6.47
CA LEU A 345 25.72 13.66 -5.80
C LEU A 345 27.02 14.19 -5.19
N LEU A 346 28.04 13.36 -4.99
CA LEU A 346 29.30 13.78 -4.35
C LEU A 346 30.07 14.77 -5.24
N ILE A 347 30.31 15.96 -4.70
CA ILE A 347 31.02 17.05 -5.38
C ILE A 347 32.38 16.60 -5.91
N ASN A 348 32.73 17.11 -7.10
CA ASN A 348 33.97 16.87 -7.83
C ASN A 348 34.17 15.45 -8.38
N GLY A 349 33.13 14.60 -8.37
CA GLY A 349 33.19 13.26 -8.95
C GLY A 349 34.43 12.50 -8.50
N LEU A 350 34.72 12.53 -7.19
CA LEU A 350 35.92 11.99 -6.55
C LEU A 350 36.41 10.74 -7.30
N PRO A 351 37.49 10.83 -8.11
CA PRO A 351 37.88 9.76 -9.04
C PRO A 351 38.50 8.52 -8.37
N ILE A 352 38.25 8.28 -7.08
CA ILE A 352 39.14 7.49 -6.23
C ILE A 352 38.44 6.18 -5.88
N ASN A 353 38.76 5.13 -6.66
CA ASN A 353 38.21 3.78 -6.57
C ASN A 353 36.68 3.76 -6.45
N HIS A 354 36.02 4.03 -7.58
CA HIS A 354 34.58 3.87 -7.75
C HIS A 354 34.08 2.54 -7.19
N ASP A 355 34.90 1.48 -7.25
CA ASP A 355 34.56 0.18 -6.69
C ASP A 355 34.67 0.12 -5.16
N ASP A 356 35.75 0.61 -4.54
CA ASP A 356 35.91 0.52 -3.07
C ASP A 356 34.90 1.41 -2.34
N TYR A 357 34.67 2.64 -2.84
CA TYR A 357 33.72 3.55 -2.21
C TYR A 357 32.29 3.12 -2.46
N ARG A 358 31.97 2.62 -3.66
CA ARG A 358 30.64 2.05 -3.95
C ARG A 358 30.43 0.78 -3.14
N ILE A 359 31.41 -0.10 -2.98
CA ILE A 359 31.28 -1.29 -2.12
C ILE A 359 31.14 -0.88 -0.65
N TYR A 360 31.86 0.12 -0.17
CA TYR A 360 31.71 0.59 1.21
C TYR A 360 30.33 1.22 1.45
N LEU A 361 29.92 2.13 0.56
CA LEU A 361 28.60 2.75 0.61
C LEU A 361 27.54 1.65 0.49
N LEU A 362 27.56 0.81 -0.55
CA LEU A 362 26.63 -0.30 -0.72
C LEU A 362 26.63 -1.26 0.47
N ASN A 363 27.77 -1.63 1.07
CA ASN A 363 27.80 -2.48 2.26
C ASN A 363 27.21 -1.79 3.49
N TRP A 364 27.40 -0.48 3.63
CA TRP A 364 26.80 0.31 4.70
C TRP A 364 25.29 0.44 4.48
N LEU A 365 24.90 0.79 3.26
CA LEU A 365 23.53 0.83 2.77
C LEU A 365 22.85 -0.52 2.97
N GLU A 366 23.51 -1.64 2.68
CA GLU A 366 23.01 -3.01 2.84
C GLU A 366 22.71 -3.35 4.30
N ARG A 367 23.37 -2.70 5.26
CA ARG A 367 23.13 -2.91 6.70
C ARG A 367 21.94 -2.09 7.20
N GLU A 368 21.81 -0.83 6.81
CA GLU A 368 20.69 0.04 7.20
C GLU A 368 20.28 0.96 6.04
N PRO A 369 18.98 1.10 5.72
CA PRO A 369 18.52 2.03 4.69
C PRO A 369 18.96 3.45 5.07
N VAL A 370 19.50 4.25 4.13
CA VAL A 370 19.87 5.65 4.45
C VAL A 370 18.61 6.36 4.90
N PRO A 371 18.56 6.77 6.16
CA PRO A 371 17.54 7.67 6.60
C PRO A 371 18.00 9.05 6.12
N PHE A 372 17.45 9.53 5.01
CA PHE A 372 17.65 10.92 4.59
C PHE A 372 17.32 11.88 5.74
N ASP A 373 16.38 11.50 6.60
CA ASP A 373 16.09 12.14 7.88
C ASP A 373 17.32 12.26 8.80
N GLU A 374 18.18 11.25 8.92
CA GLU A 374 19.43 11.38 9.69
C GLU A 374 20.42 12.34 9.04
N VAL A 375 20.56 12.31 7.71
CA VAL A 375 21.43 13.25 6.98
C VAL A 375 20.94 14.68 7.19
N PHE A 376 19.65 14.95 6.98
CA PHE A 376 19.08 16.28 7.18
C PHE A 376 19.16 16.71 8.64
N GLN A 377 18.85 15.83 9.59
CA GLN A 377 18.97 16.11 11.01
C GLN A 377 20.42 16.49 11.38
N TRP A 378 21.41 15.75 10.86
CA TRP A 378 22.82 16.07 11.06
C TRP A 378 23.20 17.45 10.49
N ILE A 379 22.69 17.81 9.30
CA ILE A 379 22.90 19.15 8.72
C ILE A 379 22.33 20.23 9.64
N HIS A 380 21.10 20.05 10.13
CA HIS A 380 20.44 21.00 11.03
C HIS A 380 21.06 21.09 12.44
N GLN A 381 21.84 20.10 12.87
CA GLN A 381 22.55 20.09 14.15
C GLN A 381 23.85 20.92 14.19
N GLY A 382 24.09 21.76 13.18
CA GLY A 382 25.21 22.71 13.16
C GLY A 382 26.26 22.44 12.08
N HIS A 383 25.99 21.51 11.17
CA HIS A 383 26.86 21.21 10.03
C HIS A 383 26.42 21.89 8.72
N LYS A 384 25.37 22.71 8.80
CA LYS A 384 24.88 23.53 7.70
C LYS A 384 25.92 24.55 7.23
N LEU A 385 26.18 24.57 5.92
CA LEU A 385 27.04 25.60 5.32
C LEU A 385 26.33 26.96 5.30
N ALA A 386 27.11 28.04 5.39
CA ALA A 386 26.58 29.41 5.53
C ALA A 386 25.64 29.86 4.40
N GLU A 387 25.81 29.32 3.19
CA GLU A 387 24.93 29.61 2.05
C GLU A 387 23.52 29.04 2.21
N PHE A 388 23.34 28.06 3.11
CA PHE A 388 22.04 27.48 3.44
C PHE A 388 21.47 27.98 4.78
N ASP A 389 22.07 28.97 5.44
CA ASP A 389 21.60 29.49 6.75
C ASP A 389 20.12 29.91 6.76
N GLY A 390 19.57 30.31 5.59
CA GLY A 390 18.16 30.68 5.43
C GLY A 390 17.19 29.50 5.39
N TRP A 391 17.67 28.29 5.05
CA TRP A 391 16.87 27.07 4.99
C TRP A 391 16.56 26.55 6.39
N LYS A 392 15.30 26.22 6.67
CA LYS A 392 14.82 25.70 7.96
C LYS A 392 14.38 24.24 7.84
N GLU A 393 14.31 23.56 8.98
CA GLU A 393 13.97 22.13 9.02
C GLU A 393 12.52 21.89 8.57
N GLU A 394 11.65 22.86 8.82
CA GLU A 394 10.24 22.86 8.41
C GLU A 394 9.99 23.27 6.95
N ASP A 395 11.03 23.68 6.21
CA ASP A 395 10.90 24.13 4.82
C ASP A 395 10.62 22.95 3.87
N TRP A 396 9.81 23.22 2.86
CA TRP A 396 9.40 22.31 1.82
C TRP A 396 10.15 22.61 0.53
N LEU A 397 10.95 21.66 0.07
CA LEU A 397 11.92 21.87 -1.00
C LEU A 397 11.56 21.06 -2.24
N CYS A 398 11.84 21.59 -3.44
CA CYS A 398 11.80 20.77 -4.64
C CYS A 398 13.00 19.82 -4.69
N GLU A 399 12.89 18.78 -5.52
CA GLU A 399 13.95 17.81 -5.76
C GLU A 399 15.30 18.45 -6.12
N ASP A 400 15.32 19.43 -7.02
CA ASP A 400 16.55 20.14 -7.40
C ASP A 400 17.25 20.83 -6.20
N CYS A 401 16.47 21.45 -5.31
CA CYS A 401 17.01 22.08 -4.10
C CYS A 401 17.57 21.04 -3.13
N ILE A 402 16.90 19.89 -2.99
CA ILE A 402 17.38 18.79 -2.15
C ILE A 402 18.66 18.18 -2.73
N ILE A 403 18.71 17.92 -4.03
CA ILE A 403 19.91 17.45 -4.75
C ILE A 403 21.08 18.39 -4.50
N HIS A 404 20.84 19.71 -4.61
CA HIS A 404 21.89 20.70 -4.37
C HIS A 404 22.39 20.68 -2.92
N ILE A 405 21.48 20.67 -1.93
CA ILE A 405 21.84 20.59 -0.51
C ILE A 405 22.64 19.31 -0.23
N LEU A 406 22.18 18.17 -0.71
CA LEU A 406 22.84 16.90 -0.50
C LEU A 406 24.21 16.87 -1.15
N GLY A 407 24.38 17.42 -2.35
CA GLY A 407 25.69 17.49 -3.00
C GLY A 407 26.72 18.22 -2.14
N GLU A 408 26.31 19.33 -1.52
CA GLU A 408 27.17 20.16 -0.66
C GLU A 408 27.45 19.54 0.73
N HIS A 409 26.61 18.64 1.25
CA HIS A 409 26.75 18.13 2.61
C HIS A 409 27.06 16.64 2.74
N LEU A 410 26.70 15.81 1.75
CA LEU A 410 26.77 14.35 1.86
C LEU A 410 28.21 13.87 2.12
N HIS A 411 29.19 14.47 1.46
CA HIS A 411 30.60 14.14 1.65
C HIS A 411 31.11 14.48 3.06
N LEU A 412 30.60 15.55 3.67
CA LEU A 412 30.96 15.98 5.03
C LEU A 412 30.37 15.01 6.07
N TRP A 413 29.12 14.62 5.87
CA TRP A 413 28.45 13.64 6.73
C TRP A 413 29.16 12.28 6.70
N LEU A 414 29.50 11.78 5.51
CA LEU A 414 30.26 10.53 5.34
C LEU A 414 31.67 10.61 5.97
N GLN A 415 32.30 11.78 5.94
CA GLN A 415 33.59 11.98 6.60
C GLN A 415 33.47 11.94 8.14
N ASP A 416 32.38 12.47 8.70
CA ASP A 416 32.10 12.44 10.14
C ASP A 416 31.81 11.01 10.63
N LEU A 417 31.01 10.25 9.88
CA LEU A 417 30.73 8.83 10.15
C LEU A 417 32.02 7.98 10.18
N ASN A 418 32.97 8.26 9.30
CA ASN A 418 34.27 7.57 9.27
C ASN A 418 35.18 7.91 10.47
N GLN A 419 34.96 9.05 11.13
CA GLN A 419 35.73 9.46 12.31
C GLN A 419 35.10 8.95 13.61
N SER A 420 33.85 8.47 13.58
CA SER A 420 33.18 7.93 14.75
C SER A 420 33.84 6.62 15.21
N PRO A 421 34.38 6.54 16.44
CA PRO A 421 35.13 5.38 16.93
C PRO A 421 34.27 4.13 17.19
N PHE A 422 32.98 4.16 16.88
CA PHE A 422 32.03 3.07 17.07
C PHE A 422 31.85 2.17 15.84
N ASN A 423 32.57 2.43 14.74
CA ASN A 423 32.55 1.60 13.53
C ASN A 423 33.76 0.63 13.48
N ILE A 424 33.81 -0.36 14.38
CA ILE A 424 34.57 -1.64 14.22
C ILE A 424 33.71 -2.80 14.68
#